data_AF-A0A2D7Z891-F1
#
_entry.id   AF-A0A2D7Z891-F1
#
_cell.length_a   1.000
_cell.length_b   1.000
_cell.length_c   1.000
_cell.angle_alpha   90.00
_cell.angle_beta   90.00
_cell.angle_gamma   90.00
#
_symmetry.space_group_name_H-M   'P 1'
#
loop_
_entity.id
_entity.type
_entity.pdbx_description
1 polymer ?
#
loop_
_entity_poly.entity_id
_entity_poly.type
_entity_poly.pdbx_seq_one_letter_code
_entity_poly.pdbx_strand_id
1 'polypeptide(L)'
;MQKAVRPLAGVIFLLILWQGASGAKAFSGQNWSHGHSADLLLFLAISIAPITIKADFPRETKVIPHASALSIISIITWSVGSYLMTDGGTADWGWLHVPLALAMSGHCFALILLARPRVEMSEEEKKAEAWSY
;
A
#
# COMPACT_ATOMS: atom_id res chain seq x y z
N MET A 1 16.43 3.18 5.33
CA MET A 1 15.27 2.84 4.48
C MET A 1 13.92 2.90 5.20
N GLN A 2 13.83 2.65 6.51
CA GLN A 2 12.57 2.68 7.28
C GLN A 2 11.76 3.98 7.10
N LYS A 3 12.43 5.13 7.09
CA LYS A 3 11.81 6.47 6.90
C LYS A 3 11.07 6.61 5.56
N ALA A 4 11.35 5.77 4.56
CA ALA A 4 10.71 5.83 3.24
C ALA A 4 9.40 5.01 3.16
N VAL A 5 9.22 3.99 4.00
CA VAL A 5 8.07 3.07 3.91
C VAL A 5 6.76 3.78 4.20
N ARG A 6 6.71 4.64 5.23
CA ARG A 6 5.49 5.35 5.61
C ARG A 6 5.05 6.40 4.57
N PRO A 7 5.92 7.28 4.05
CA PRO A 7 5.56 8.17 2.93
C PRO A 7 5.10 7.39 1.70
N LEU A 8 5.80 6.31 1.34
CA LEU A 8 5.43 5.48 0.19
C LEU A 8 4.05 4.83 0.38
N ALA A 9 3.76 4.28 1.56
CA ALA A 9 2.43 3.76 1.90
C ALA A 9 1.35 4.85 1.82
N GLY A 10 1.67 6.09 2.21
CA GLY A 10 0.78 7.24 2.05
C GLY A 10 0.47 7.57 0.59
N VAL A 11 1.47 7.58 -0.29
CA VAL A 11 1.28 7.79 -1.73
C VAL A 11 0.43 6.68 -2.34
N ILE A 12 0.71 5.42 -2.00
CA ILE A 12 -0.08 4.27 -2.47
C ILE A 12 -1.52 4.38 -1.99
N PHE A 13 -1.74 4.75 -0.72
CA PHE A 13 -3.08 4.95 -0.17
C PHE A 13 -3.87 6.02 -0.93
N LEU A 14 -3.25 7.17 -1.20
CA LEU A 14 -3.87 8.23 -2.01
C LEU A 14 -4.21 7.75 -3.42
N LEU A 15 -3.34 6.96 -4.05
CA LEU A 15 -3.60 6.37 -5.36
C LEU A 15 -4.77 5.38 -5.33
N ILE A 16 -4.92 4.58 -4.27
CA ILE A 16 -6.07 3.68 -4.12
C ILE A 16 -7.38 4.49 -4.00
N LEU A 17 -7.39 5.57 -3.23
CA LEU A 17 -8.55 6.47 -3.14
C LEU A 17 -8.86 7.11 -4.51
N TRP A 18 -7.83 7.52 -5.23
CA TRP A 18 -7.96 8.00 -6.61
C TRP A 18 -8.51 6.93 -7.55
N GLN A 19 -8.13 5.66 -7.40
CA GLN A 19 -8.73 4.55 -8.17
C GLN A 19 -10.23 4.44 -7.91
N GLY A 20 -10.67 4.58 -6.66
CA GLY A 20 -12.11 4.60 -6.34
C GLY A 20 -12.86 5.73 -7.03
N ALA A 21 -12.31 6.95 -6.98
CA ALA A 21 -12.93 8.12 -7.63
C ALA A 21 -12.90 8.04 -9.16
N SER A 22 -11.76 7.70 -9.76
CA SER A 22 -11.61 7.56 -11.21
C SER A 22 -12.39 6.38 -11.77
N GLY A 23 -12.50 5.27 -11.02
CA GLY A 23 -13.34 4.13 -11.35
C GLY A 23 -14.81 4.53 -11.40
N ALA A 24 -15.32 5.25 -10.38
CA ALA A 24 -16.67 5.80 -10.38
C ALA A 24 -16.95 6.71 -11.60
N LYS A 25 -15.96 7.49 -12.04
CA LYS A 25 -16.08 8.35 -13.23
C LYS A 25 -16.07 7.57 -14.53
N ALA A 26 -15.34 6.45 -14.61
CA ALA A 26 -15.37 5.56 -15.78
C ALA A 26 -16.78 5.01 -16.04
N PHE A 27 -17.57 4.71 -15.01
CA PHE A 27 -18.98 4.32 -15.16
C PHE A 27 -19.85 5.40 -15.81
N SER A 28 -19.49 6.68 -15.64
CA SER A 28 -20.18 7.81 -16.28
C SER A 28 -19.62 8.13 -17.68
N GLY A 29 -18.80 7.25 -18.26
CA GLY A 29 -18.17 7.45 -19.56
C GLY A 29 -17.03 8.47 -19.56
N GLN A 30 -16.57 8.93 -18.39
CA GLN A 30 -15.49 9.90 -18.28
C GLN A 30 -14.15 9.20 -18.13
N ASN A 31 -13.18 9.56 -18.97
CA ASN A 31 -11.82 9.03 -18.87
C ASN A 31 -10.98 9.89 -17.89
N TRP A 32 -10.84 9.42 -16.66
CA TRP A 32 -9.98 10.01 -15.62
C TRP A 32 -8.64 9.27 -15.50
N SER A 33 -8.17 8.66 -16.60
CA SER A 33 -6.93 7.90 -16.66
C SER A 33 -6.88 6.72 -15.66
N HIS A 34 -8.03 6.04 -15.47
CA HIS A 34 -8.17 4.94 -14.52
C HIS A 34 -7.15 3.82 -14.78
N GLY A 35 -7.03 3.35 -16.03
CA GLY A 35 -6.06 2.31 -16.42
C GLY A 35 -4.60 2.69 -16.13
N HIS A 36 -4.14 3.86 -16.63
CA HIS A 36 -2.75 4.29 -16.40
C HIS A 36 -2.42 4.47 -14.90
N SER A 37 -3.37 4.98 -14.12
CA SER A 37 -3.16 5.15 -12.69
C SER A 37 -3.21 3.82 -11.92
N ALA A 38 -3.88 2.79 -12.45
CA ALA A 38 -3.81 1.42 -11.94
C ALA A 38 -2.42 0.80 -12.17
N ASP A 39 -1.79 1.03 -13.32
CA ASP A 39 -0.42 0.56 -13.60
C ASP A 39 0.61 1.20 -12.65
N LEU A 40 0.49 2.52 -12.42
CA LEU A 40 1.33 3.23 -11.46
C LEU A 40 1.12 2.70 -10.03
N LEU A 41 -0.14 2.48 -9.64
CA LEU A 41 -0.48 1.91 -8.34
C LEU A 41 0.15 0.52 -8.18
N LEU A 42 0.04 -0.34 -9.18
CA LEU A 42 0.63 -1.68 -9.19
C LEU A 42 2.15 -1.60 -8.99
N PHE A 43 2.83 -0.77 -9.76
CA PHE A 43 4.28 -0.64 -9.69
C PHE A 43 4.76 -0.22 -8.29
N LEU A 44 4.11 0.79 -7.69
CA LEU A 44 4.45 1.26 -6.36
C LEU A 44 4.10 0.22 -5.28
N ALA A 45 2.94 -0.43 -5.39
CA ALA A 45 2.47 -1.43 -4.45
C ALA A 45 3.34 -2.69 -4.46
N ILE A 46 3.86 -3.14 -5.61
CA ILE A 46 4.82 -4.25 -5.66
C ILE A 46 6.17 -3.82 -5.07
N SER A 47 6.60 -2.58 -5.33
CA SER A 47 7.90 -2.08 -4.88
C SER A 47 8.00 -1.93 -3.35
N ILE A 48 6.90 -1.73 -2.65
CA ILE A 48 6.93 -1.51 -1.19
C ILE A 48 7.42 -2.74 -0.41
N ALA A 49 7.13 -3.97 -0.85
CA ALA A 49 7.58 -5.18 -0.19
C ALA A 49 9.12 -5.31 -0.14
N PRO A 50 9.87 -5.29 -1.27
CA PRO A 50 11.33 -5.37 -1.23
C PRO A 50 11.96 -4.18 -0.51
N ILE A 51 11.39 -2.97 -0.60
CA ILE A 51 11.86 -1.81 0.18
C ILE A 51 11.70 -2.06 1.68
N THR A 52 10.57 -2.60 2.10
CA THR A 52 10.26 -2.88 3.51
C THR A 52 11.14 -4.00 4.05
N ILE A 53 11.37 -5.07 3.27
CA ILE A 53 12.27 -6.17 3.63
C ILE A 53 13.70 -5.64 3.84
N LYS A 54 14.19 -4.80 2.92
CA LYS A 54 15.51 -4.17 3.06
C LYS A 54 15.59 -3.12 4.18
N ALA A 55 14.46 -2.62 4.66
CA ALA A 55 14.42 -1.63 5.72
C ALA A 55 14.60 -2.23 7.14
N ASP A 56 14.64 -3.56 7.28
CA ASP A 56 14.95 -4.27 8.52
C ASP A 56 14.11 -3.81 9.73
N PHE A 57 12.78 -3.81 9.55
CA PHE A 57 11.85 -3.55 10.64
C PHE A 57 11.83 -4.73 11.63
N PRO A 58 11.67 -4.47 12.95
CA PRO A 58 11.51 -5.55 13.94
C PRO A 58 10.33 -6.45 13.58
N ARG A 59 10.47 -7.76 13.78
CA ARG A 59 9.43 -8.75 13.40
C ARG A 59 8.12 -8.51 14.15
N GLU A 60 8.17 -8.02 15.40
CA GLU A 60 6.97 -7.75 16.19
C GLU A 60 6.06 -6.68 15.58
N THR A 61 6.62 -5.76 14.78
CA THR A 61 5.87 -4.64 14.18
C THR A 61 4.90 -5.08 13.08
N LYS A 62 5.04 -6.30 12.55
CA LYS A 62 4.25 -6.85 11.43
C LYS A 62 4.26 -6.00 10.14
N VAL A 63 5.19 -5.06 9.99
CA VAL A 63 5.28 -4.18 8.80
C VAL A 63 5.54 -5.00 7.52
N ILE A 64 6.46 -5.97 7.57
CA ILE A 64 6.79 -6.84 6.41
C ILE A 64 5.55 -7.63 5.92
N PRO A 65 4.81 -8.36 6.78
CA PRO A 65 3.57 -9.01 6.37
C PRO A 65 2.56 -8.09 5.68
N HIS A 66 2.34 -6.87 6.20
CA HIS A 66 1.41 -5.93 5.57
C HIS A 66 1.91 -5.44 4.21
N ALA A 67 3.21 -5.17 4.07
CA ALA A 67 3.81 -4.76 2.79
C ALA A 67 3.72 -5.87 1.74
N SER A 68 4.04 -7.12 2.12
CA SER A 68 3.93 -8.27 1.22
C SER A 68 2.48 -8.54 0.80
N ALA A 69 1.53 -8.49 1.73
CA ALA A 69 0.12 -8.66 1.43
C ALA A 69 -0.38 -7.57 0.47
N LEU A 70 -0.01 -6.30 0.70
CA LEU A 70 -0.32 -5.20 -0.20
C LEU A 70 0.20 -5.46 -1.63
N SER A 71 1.45 -5.89 -1.77
CA SER A 71 2.02 -6.24 -3.08
C SER A 71 1.26 -7.36 -3.77
N ILE A 72 0.98 -8.47 -3.07
CA ILE A 72 0.26 -9.63 -3.65
C ILE A 72 -1.16 -9.24 -4.05
N ILE A 73 -1.90 -8.59 -3.15
CA ILE A 73 -3.28 -8.17 -3.42
C ILE A 73 -3.32 -7.17 -4.58
N SER A 74 -2.32 -6.29 -4.71
CA SER A 74 -2.27 -5.33 -5.83
C SER A 74 -2.16 -6.02 -7.20
N ILE A 75 -1.36 -7.09 -7.30
CA ILE A 75 -1.24 -7.89 -8.53
C ILE A 75 -2.59 -8.53 -8.88
N ILE A 76 -3.25 -9.11 -7.89
CA ILE A 76 -4.57 -9.75 -8.08
C ILE A 76 -5.60 -8.70 -8.51
N THR A 77 -5.68 -7.58 -7.79
CA THR A 77 -6.63 -6.48 -8.06
C THR A 77 -6.47 -5.92 -9.47
N TRP A 78 -5.22 -5.65 -9.88
CA TRP A 78 -4.90 -5.18 -11.22
C TRP A 78 -5.25 -6.22 -12.29
N SER A 79 -4.97 -7.51 -12.03
CA SER A 79 -5.31 -8.59 -12.97
C SER A 79 -6.81 -8.74 -13.16
N VAL A 80 -7.60 -8.65 -12.07
CA VAL A 80 -9.07 -8.65 -12.13
C VAL A 80 -9.56 -7.47 -12.96
N GLY A 81 -9.08 -6.25 -12.66
CA GLY A 81 -9.52 -5.05 -13.38
C GLY A 81 -9.13 -5.07 -14.87
N SER A 82 -7.94 -5.59 -15.20
CA SER A 82 -7.38 -5.52 -16.56
C SER A 82 -7.83 -6.65 -17.48
N TYR A 83 -8.17 -7.83 -16.95
CA TYR A 83 -8.48 -9.01 -17.77
C TYR A 83 -9.88 -9.58 -17.55
N LEU A 84 -10.46 -9.39 -16.37
CA LEU A 84 -11.76 -9.98 -16.04
C LEU A 84 -12.90 -8.96 -16.17
N MET A 85 -12.59 -7.67 -16.29
CA MET A 85 -13.57 -6.59 -16.43
C MET A 85 -13.54 -5.91 -17.81
N THR A 86 -12.92 -6.54 -18.83
CA THR A 86 -12.66 -5.94 -20.16
C THR A 86 -13.88 -5.78 -21.07
N ASP A 87 -14.90 -6.64 -20.95
CA ASP A 87 -16.01 -6.71 -21.91
C ASP A 87 -17.31 -6.04 -21.42
N GLY A 88 -17.20 -4.89 -20.76
CA GLY A 88 -18.35 -4.04 -20.42
C GLY A 88 -19.18 -4.48 -19.20
N GLY A 89 -18.75 -5.53 -18.49
CA GLY A 89 -19.42 -6.05 -17.31
C GLY A 89 -18.68 -5.77 -16.02
N THR A 90 -18.70 -4.53 -15.54
CA THR A 90 -18.35 -4.20 -14.14
C THR A 90 -19.17 -5.00 -13.12
N ALA A 91 -20.29 -5.60 -13.56
CA ALA A 91 -21.17 -6.44 -12.76
C ALA A 91 -20.59 -7.84 -12.44
N ASP A 92 -19.79 -8.45 -13.32
CA ASP A 92 -19.38 -9.85 -13.13
C ASP A 92 -18.27 -10.02 -12.09
N TRP A 93 -17.34 -9.07 -12.02
CA TRP A 93 -16.17 -9.16 -11.13
C TRP A 93 -16.00 -7.96 -10.19
N GLY A 94 -16.87 -6.95 -10.26
CA GLY A 94 -16.83 -5.80 -9.35
C GLY A 94 -16.98 -6.19 -7.87
N TRP A 95 -17.77 -7.24 -7.59
CA TRP A 95 -17.94 -7.80 -6.24
C TRP A 95 -16.63 -8.34 -5.64
N LEU A 96 -15.65 -8.71 -6.47
CA LEU A 96 -14.32 -9.13 -6.04
C LEU A 96 -13.34 -7.96 -6.08
N HIS A 97 -13.37 -7.17 -7.16
CA HIS A 97 -12.43 -6.07 -7.37
C HIS A 97 -12.51 -5.00 -6.27
N VAL A 98 -13.72 -4.60 -5.86
CA VAL A 98 -13.91 -3.55 -4.84
C VAL A 98 -13.42 -4.00 -3.46
N PRO A 99 -13.77 -5.20 -2.93
CA PRO A 99 -13.21 -5.69 -1.68
C PRO A 99 -11.69 -5.85 -1.70
N LEU A 100 -11.09 -6.25 -2.84
CA LEU A 100 -9.63 -6.32 -2.94
C LEU A 100 -8.98 -4.93 -2.80
N ALA A 101 -9.53 -3.92 -3.47
CA ALA A 101 -9.05 -2.53 -3.32
C ALA A 101 -9.23 -2.00 -1.88
N LEU A 102 -10.31 -2.40 -1.20
CA LEU A 102 -10.52 -2.10 0.23
C LEU A 102 -9.47 -2.79 1.10
N ALA A 103 -9.16 -4.07 0.85
CA ALA A 103 -8.12 -4.79 1.56
C ALA A 103 -6.75 -4.13 1.37
N MET A 104 -6.40 -3.72 0.14
CA MET A 104 -5.18 -2.94 -0.14
C MET A 104 -5.14 -1.66 0.70
N SER A 105 -6.26 -0.94 0.78
CA SER A 105 -6.38 0.29 1.59
C SER A 105 -6.10 0.01 3.07
N GLY A 106 -6.64 -1.09 3.61
CA GLY A 106 -6.40 -1.52 4.98
C GLY A 106 -4.93 -1.86 5.25
N HIS A 107 -4.28 -2.58 4.35
CA HIS A 107 -2.84 -2.89 4.47
C HIS A 107 -1.97 -1.62 4.36
N CYS A 108 -2.30 -0.69 3.47
CA CYS A 108 -1.64 0.62 3.41
C CYS A 108 -1.79 1.39 4.72
N PHE A 109 -3.01 1.46 5.26
CA PHE A 109 -3.27 2.16 6.51
C PHE A 109 -2.49 1.56 7.67
N ALA A 110 -2.42 0.22 7.75
CA ALA A 110 -1.59 -0.48 8.74
C ALA A 110 -0.11 -0.09 8.60
N LEU A 111 0.44 -0.04 7.38
CA LEU A 111 1.83 0.41 7.16
C LEU A 111 2.05 1.86 7.61
N ILE A 112 1.10 2.75 7.37
CA ILE A 112 1.20 4.15 7.82
C ILE A 112 1.31 4.24 9.36
N LEU A 113 0.56 3.40 10.08
CA LEU A 113 0.56 3.40 11.54
C LEU A 113 1.78 2.69 12.14
N LEU A 114 2.16 1.54 11.57
CA LEU A 114 3.14 0.59 12.13
C LEU A 114 4.58 0.90 11.71
N ALA A 115 4.80 1.46 10.51
CA ALA A 115 6.14 1.78 10.01
C ALA A 115 6.68 3.06 10.66
N ARG A 116 6.84 3.04 11.98
CA ARG A 116 7.54 4.08 12.73
C ARG A 116 9.04 3.80 12.65
N PRO A 117 9.86 4.78 12.21
CA PRO A 117 11.30 4.65 12.31
C PRO A 117 11.69 4.45 13.78
N ARG A 118 12.71 3.63 14.06
CA ARG A 118 13.32 3.68 15.39
C ARG A 118 13.82 5.10 15.64
N VAL A 119 13.44 5.67 16.77
CA VAL A 119 14.09 6.88 17.28
C VAL A 119 15.39 6.38 17.89
N GLU A 120 16.52 6.72 17.27
CA GLU A 120 17.81 6.49 17.92
C GLU A 120 17.84 7.38 19.16
N MET A 121 18.01 6.77 20.34
CA MET A 121 18.27 7.53 21.57
C MET A 121 19.47 8.43 21.35
N SER A 122 19.36 9.67 21.82
CA SER A 122 20.50 10.59 21.85
C SER A 122 21.63 10.00 22.70
N GLU A 123 22.87 10.41 22.44
CA GLU A 123 24.03 9.98 23.24
C GLU A 123 23.87 10.33 24.73
N GLU A 124 23.09 11.37 25.06
CA GLU A 124 22.75 11.74 26.44
C GLU A 124 21.78 10.74 27.08
N GLU A 125 20.75 10.29 26.36
CA GLU A 125 19.80 9.29 26.84
C GLU A 125 20.46 7.93 27.04
N LYS A 126 21.38 7.53 26.16
CA LYS A 126 22.17 6.30 26.32
C LYS A 126 23.08 6.36 27.55
N LYS A 127 23.70 7.51 27.82
CA LYS A 127 24.51 7.72 29.03
C LYS A 127 23.65 7.71 30.30
N ALA A 128 22.48 8.33 30.27
CA ALA A 128 21.56 8.35 31.42
C ALA A 128 21.07 6.93 31.79
N GLU A 129 20.75 6.10 30.80
CA GLU A 129 20.34 4.70 31.03
C GLU A 129 21.51 3.86 31.57
N ALA A 130 22.73 4.04 31.05
CA ALA A 130 23.93 3.35 31.52
C ALA A 130 24.33 3.69 32.96
N TRP A 131 23.88 4.84 33.49
CA TRP A 131 24.16 5.28 34.87
C TRP A 131 23.02 4.93 35.85
N SER A 132 21.95 4.29 35.37
CA SER A 132 20.79 3.88 36.16
C SER A 132 20.87 2.43 36.70
N TYR A 133 21.99 1.74 36.45
CA TYR A 133 22.34 0.42 36.96
C TYR A 133 23.60 0.50 37.84
#